data_AF-A0A2N1QLR6-F1
#
_entry.id   AF-A0A2N1QLR6-F1
#
_cell.length_a   1.000
_cell.length_b   1.000
_cell.length_c   1.000
_cell.angle_alpha   90.00
_cell.angle_beta   90.00
_cell.angle_gamma   90.00
#
_symmetry.space_group_name_H-M   'P 1'
#
loop_
_entity.id
_entity.type
_entity.pdbx_description
1 polymer ?
#
loop_
_entity_poly.entity_id
_entity_poly.type
_entity_poly.pdbx_seq_one_letter_code
_entity_poly.pdbx_strand_id
1 'polypeptide(L)'
;MENEKKSSSLGFFMNYSWYKKYLLPGFIAQSVLIAGGYGTGRELVEYFGQYGPTGGLMGMGLTFVLWAALFAISFEFARVFKAYDYRTFFERLIGKGWIIYEIAFVVLLCLIMGVVGAASGSILRDSFGLPPIVGSGIFLVC
;
A
#
# COMPACT_ATOMS: atom_id res chain seq x y z
N MET A 1 35.16 -2.08 8.75
CA MET A 1 34.61 -2.97 9.81
C MET A 1 33.51 -2.21 10.56
N GLU A 2 32.43 -1.81 9.88
CA GLU A 2 31.46 -0.83 10.43
C GLU A 2 29.99 -1.17 10.14
N ASN A 3 29.72 -2.35 9.56
CA ASN A 3 28.36 -2.77 9.16
C ASN A 3 27.72 -3.85 10.05
N GLU A 4 28.47 -4.46 10.98
CA GLU A 4 27.96 -5.52 11.86
C GLU A 4 27.18 -4.96 13.07
N LYS A 5 27.51 -3.76 13.56
CA LYS A 5 26.94 -3.22 14.81
C LYS A 5 25.52 -2.64 14.64
N LYS A 6 25.15 -2.20 13.43
CA LYS A 6 23.81 -1.63 13.15
C LYS A 6 22.71 -2.70 13.04
N SER A 7 23.07 -3.90 12.61
CA SER A 7 22.14 -5.05 12.54
C SER A 7 21.73 -5.55 13.93
N SER A 8 22.65 -5.52 14.91
CA SER A 8 22.40 -6.00 16.29
C SER A 8 21.37 -5.15 17.06
N SER A 9 21.41 -3.82 16.94
CA SER A 9 20.44 -2.94 17.62
C SER A 9 19.05 -2.98 16.97
N LEU A 10 18.98 -2.98 15.63
CA LEU A 10 17.71 -3.11 14.89
C LEU A 10 17.07 -4.49 15.11
N GLY A 11 17.87 -5.56 15.10
CA GLY A 11 17.40 -6.91 15.39
C GLY A 11 16.83 -7.06 16.80
N PHE A 12 17.41 -6.38 17.79
CA PHE A 12 16.88 -6.35 19.16
C PHE A 12 15.51 -5.63 19.24
N PHE A 13 15.37 -4.46 18.60
CA PHE A 13 14.09 -3.74 18.54
C PHE A 13 13.00 -4.51 17.76
N MET A 14 13.36 -5.17 16.67
CA MET A 14 12.44 -5.97 15.86
C MET A 14 12.00 -7.26 16.55
N ASN A 15 12.77 -7.79 17.52
CA ASN A 15 12.41 -9.01 18.24
C ASN A 15 11.41 -8.77 19.38
N TYR A 16 11.18 -7.52 19.78
CA TYR A 16 10.26 -7.19 20.86
C TYR A 16 8.81 -7.54 20.46
N SER A 17 8.12 -8.32 21.29
CA SER A 17 6.72 -8.75 21.05
C SER A 17 5.78 -7.57 20.80
N TRP A 18 6.03 -6.42 21.45
CA TRP A 18 5.30 -5.17 21.23
C TRP A 18 5.43 -4.64 19.79
N TYR A 19 6.65 -4.63 19.24
CA TYR A 19 6.91 -4.12 17.89
C TYR A 19 6.19 -4.98 16.85
N LYS A 20 6.33 -6.30 16.95
CA LYS A 20 5.66 -7.25 16.04
C LYS A 20 4.14 -7.17 16.12
N LYS A 21 3.58 -6.85 17.29
CA LYS A 21 2.13 -6.83 17.50
C LYS A 21 1.46 -5.53 17.07
N TYR A 22 2.11 -4.38 17.26
CA TYR A 22 1.47 -3.07 17.03
C TYR A 22 2.06 -2.28 15.86
N LEU A 23 3.39 -2.24 15.73
CA LEU A 23 4.05 -1.39 14.73
C LEU A 23 4.20 -2.08 13.39
N LEU A 24 4.55 -3.37 13.40
CA LEU A 24 4.77 -4.15 12.19
C LEU A 24 3.53 -4.19 11.27
N PRO A 25 2.30 -4.46 11.76
CA PRO A 25 1.11 -4.45 10.91
C PRO A 25 0.82 -3.05 10.34
N GLY A 26 1.07 -2.01 11.13
CA GLY A 26 0.89 -0.62 10.71
C GLY A 26 1.81 -0.23 9.57
N PHE A 27 3.10 -0.60 9.64
CA PHE A 27 4.05 -0.32 8.56
C PHE A 27 3.75 -1.09 7.28
N ILE A 28 3.31 -2.35 7.39
CA ILE A 28 2.90 -3.15 6.22
C ILE A 28 1.65 -2.52 5.57
N ALA A 29 0.66 -2.13 6.37
CA ALA A 29 -0.51 -1.43 5.84
C ALA A 29 -0.10 -0.13 5.14
N GLN A 30 0.72 0.70 5.78
CA GLN A 30 1.18 1.96 5.21
C GLN A 30 1.92 1.78 3.88
N SER A 31 2.81 0.78 3.77
CA SER A 31 3.56 0.56 2.52
C SER A 31 2.64 0.20 1.36
N VAL A 32 1.62 -0.63 1.62
CA VAL A 32 0.62 -1.01 0.60
C VAL A 32 -0.24 0.19 0.20
N LEU A 33 -0.67 1.01 1.16
CA LEU A 33 -1.53 2.16 0.89
C LEU A 33 -0.84 3.26 0.07
N ILE A 34 0.46 3.47 0.29
CA ILE A 34 1.20 4.57 -0.33
C ILE A 34 1.76 4.18 -1.72
N ALA A 35 1.98 2.89 -2.00
CA ALA A 35 2.74 2.44 -3.17
C ALA A 35 2.16 2.83 -4.54
N GLY A 36 0.82 2.81 -4.72
CA GLY A 36 0.20 2.96 -6.04
C GLY A 36 -0.34 4.34 -6.38
N GLY A 37 -1.27 4.86 -5.56
CA GLY A 37 -2.02 6.09 -5.85
C GLY A 37 -1.29 7.39 -5.45
N TYR A 38 -0.55 7.35 -4.34
CA TYR A 38 0.19 8.51 -3.85
C TYR A 38 1.49 8.80 -4.62
N GLY A 39 2.01 7.82 -5.37
CA GLY A 39 3.31 7.94 -6.06
C GLY A 39 3.36 9.04 -7.12
N THR A 40 2.23 9.36 -7.75
CA THR A 40 2.13 10.47 -8.72
C THR A 40 1.72 11.80 -8.08
N GLY A 41 1.32 11.80 -6.80
CA GLY A 41 0.82 12.97 -6.07
C GLY A 41 -0.51 13.56 -6.58
N ARG A 42 -1.04 13.06 -7.70
CA ARG A 42 -2.20 13.65 -8.40
C ARG A 42 -3.49 13.49 -7.59
N GLU A 43 -3.69 12.34 -6.96
CA GLU A 43 -4.80 12.12 -6.04
C GLU A 43 -4.72 13.04 -4.80
N LEU A 44 -3.51 13.32 -4.32
CA LEU A 44 -3.32 14.22 -3.18
C LEU A 44 -3.72 15.66 -3.55
N VAL A 45 -3.36 16.12 -4.74
CA VAL A 45 -3.72 17.45 -5.24
C VAL A 45 -5.22 17.57 -5.49
N GLU A 46 -5.83 16.57 -6.14
CA GLU A 46 -7.25 16.58 -6.49
C GLU A 46 -8.15 16.51 -5.24
N TYR A 47 -7.87 15.58 -4.32
CA TYR A 47 -8.74 15.33 -3.17
C TYR A 47 -8.43 16.20 -1.95
N PHE A 48 -7.18 16.65 -1.78
CA PHE A 48 -6.76 17.40 -0.59
C PHE A 48 -6.29 18.83 -0.89
N GLY A 49 -5.91 19.14 -2.13
CA GLY A 49 -5.44 20.48 -2.53
C GLY A 49 -6.54 21.41 -3.07
N GLN A 50 -7.57 20.85 -3.73
CA GLN A 50 -8.57 21.64 -4.47
C GLN A 50 -9.46 22.52 -3.56
N TYR A 51 -9.69 22.12 -2.31
CA TYR A 51 -10.61 22.78 -1.38
C TYR A 51 -9.92 23.66 -0.32
N GLY A 52 -8.63 23.98 -0.52
CA GLY A 52 -7.83 24.78 0.41
C GLY A 52 -7.37 24.00 1.67
N PRO A 53 -6.54 24.61 2.54
CA PRO A 53 -5.88 23.93 3.66
C PRO A 53 -6.85 23.29 4.66
N THR A 54 -7.97 23.96 4.94
CA THR A 54 -9.01 23.46 5.85
C THR A 54 -9.78 22.28 5.25
N GLY A 55 -10.11 22.32 3.95
CA GLY A 55 -10.74 21.20 3.25
C GLY A 55 -9.84 19.98 3.19
N GLY A 56 -8.54 20.18 2.92
CA GLY A 56 -7.54 19.11 2.95
C GLY A 56 -7.41 18.45 4.32
N LEU A 57 -7.36 19.23 5.42
CA LEU A 57 -7.29 18.69 6.79
C LEU A 57 -8.54 17.88 7.17
N MET A 58 -9.73 18.36 6.80
CA MET A 58 -10.97 17.61 7.02
C MET A 58 -11.00 16.31 6.21
N GLY A 59 -10.54 16.35 4.95
CA GLY A 59 -10.40 15.17 4.09
C GLY A 59 -9.42 14.15 4.65
N MET A 60 -8.27 14.59 5.18
CA MET A 60 -7.29 13.72 5.84
C MET A 60 -7.88 13.07 7.09
N GLY A 61 -8.58 13.84 7.93
CA GLY A 61 -9.25 13.32 9.12
C GLY A 61 -10.32 12.27 8.79
N LEU A 62 -11.16 12.54 7.79
CA LEU A 62 -12.19 11.59 7.34
C LEU A 62 -11.55 10.31 6.78
N THR A 63 -10.53 10.45 5.94
CA THR A 63 -9.79 9.32 5.36
C THR A 63 -9.17 8.45 6.46
N PHE A 64 -8.57 9.07 7.48
CA PHE A 64 -8.02 8.37 8.64
C PHE A 64 -9.08 7.57 9.39
N VAL A 65 -10.25 8.16 9.66
CA VAL A 65 -11.35 7.47 10.36
C VAL A 65 -11.88 6.30 9.55
N LEU A 66 -12.07 6.47 8.23
CA LEU A 66 -12.53 5.41 7.34
C LEU A 66 -11.54 4.24 7.30
N TRP A 67 -10.24 4.52 7.17
CA TRP A 67 -9.20 3.49 7.20
C TRP A 67 -9.13 2.79 8.56
N ALA A 68 -9.19 3.55 9.66
CA ALA A 68 -9.18 2.99 11.01
C ALA A 68 -10.38 2.06 11.25
N ALA A 69 -11.58 2.47 10.80
CA ALA A 69 -12.78 1.64 10.89
C ALA A 69 -12.67 0.37 10.03
N LEU A 70 -12.19 0.50 8.80
CA LEU A 70 -12.00 -0.64 7.89
C LEU A 70 -11.01 -1.66 8.46
N PHE A 71 -9.87 -1.20 9.00
CA PHE A 71 -8.92 -2.08 9.67
C PHE A 71 -9.50 -2.71 10.93
N ALA A 72 -10.21 -1.95 11.77
CA ALA A 72 -10.83 -2.49 12.98
C ALA A 72 -11.83 -3.60 12.64
N ILE A 73 -12.69 -3.40 11.64
CA ILE A 73 -13.66 -4.39 11.17
C ILE A 73 -12.94 -5.62 10.60
N SER A 74 -11.88 -5.41 9.80
CA SER A 74 -11.12 -6.51 9.19
C SER A 74 -10.41 -7.37 10.24
N PHE A 75 -9.80 -6.74 11.25
CA PHE A 75 -9.16 -7.47 12.36
C PHE A 75 -10.19 -8.18 13.25
N GLU A 76 -11.33 -7.54 13.52
CA GLU A 76 -12.41 -8.17 14.28
C GLU A 76 -12.97 -9.39 13.55
N PHE A 77 -13.17 -9.28 12.24
CA PHE A 77 -13.57 -10.40 11.38
C PHE A 77 -12.53 -11.52 11.42
N ALA A 78 -11.25 -11.21 11.21
CA ALA A 78 -10.19 -12.21 11.28
C ALA A 78 -10.14 -12.92 12.65
N ARG A 79 -10.38 -12.18 13.74
CA ARG A 79 -10.42 -12.71 15.11
C ARG A 79 -11.60 -13.64 15.35
N VAL A 80 -12.82 -13.23 14.95
CA VAL A 80 -14.06 -14.00 15.16
C VAL A 80 -14.05 -15.28 14.34
N PHE A 81 -13.65 -15.18 13.07
CA PHE A 81 -13.63 -16.33 12.15
C PHE A 81 -12.36 -17.18 12.24
N LYS A 82 -11.39 -16.78 13.09
CA LYS A 82 -10.04 -17.38 13.21
C LYS A 82 -9.38 -17.62 11.86
N ALA A 83 -9.65 -16.72 10.91
CA ALA A 83 -9.19 -16.80 9.54
C ALA A 83 -7.93 -15.95 9.39
N TYR A 84 -6.78 -16.54 9.72
CA TYR A 84 -5.47 -15.86 9.65
C TYR A 84 -4.82 -15.99 8.28
N ASP A 85 -5.25 -16.98 7.49
CA ASP A 85 -4.79 -17.15 6.11
C ASP A 85 -5.65 -16.34 5.15
N TYR A 86 -5.01 -15.70 4.17
CA TYR A 86 -5.68 -14.95 3.10
C TYR A 86 -6.82 -15.75 2.46
N ARG A 87 -6.55 -17.01 2.13
CA ARG A 87 -7.53 -17.90 1.49
C ARG A 87 -8.75 -18.11 2.38
N THR A 88 -8.52 -18.48 3.64
CA THR A 88 -9.59 -18.73 4.62
C THR A 88 -10.38 -17.47 4.94
N PHE A 89 -9.71 -16.30 4.95
CA PHE A 89 -10.37 -15.02 5.19
C PHE A 89 -11.35 -14.68 4.07
N PHE A 90 -10.91 -14.75 2.80
CA PHE A 90 -11.76 -14.45 1.66
C PHE A 90 -12.80 -15.53 1.39
N GLU A 91 -12.50 -16.79 1.67
CA GLU A 91 -13.48 -17.87 1.62
C GLU A 91 -14.60 -17.67 2.65
N ARG A 92 -14.30 -17.19 3.86
CA ARG A 92 -15.33 -16.89 4.87
C ARG A 92 -16.07 -15.59 4.61
N LEU A 93 -15.43 -14.60 3.98
CA LEU A 93 -16.04 -13.30 3.69
C LEU A 93 -16.96 -13.35 2.45
N ILE A 94 -16.51 -14.01 1.37
CA ILE A 94 -17.18 -14.04 0.06
C ILE A 94 -17.86 -15.39 -0.21
N GLY A 95 -17.46 -16.46 0.50
CA GLY A 95 -18.00 -17.80 0.29
C GLY A 95 -17.47 -18.45 -1.00
N LYS A 96 -18.38 -19.07 -1.75
CA LYS A 96 -18.07 -19.77 -3.02
C LYS A 96 -17.53 -18.87 -4.13
N GLY A 97 -17.68 -17.54 -4.00
CA GLY A 97 -17.19 -16.56 -4.97
C GLY A 97 -15.69 -16.24 -4.88
N TRP A 98 -14.93 -16.88 -4.00
CA TRP A 98 -13.50 -16.61 -3.79
C TRP A 98 -12.65 -16.72 -5.07
N ILE A 99 -13.03 -17.59 -6.02
CA ILE A 99 -12.34 -17.74 -7.32
C ILE A 99 -12.43 -16.44 -8.14
N ILE A 100 -13.58 -15.76 -8.13
CA ILE A 100 -13.76 -14.49 -8.83
C ILE A 100 -12.86 -13.43 -8.22
N TYR A 101 -12.73 -13.43 -6.89
CA TYR A 101 -11.83 -12.52 -6.19
C TYR A 101 -10.37 -12.77 -6.57
N GLU A 102 -9.94 -14.03 -6.69
CA GLU A 102 -8.57 -14.37 -7.13
C GLU A 102 -8.29 -13.91 -8.56
N ILE A 103 -9.24 -14.11 -9.49
CA ILE A 103 -9.12 -13.61 -10.88
C ILE A 103 -9.03 -12.08 -10.88
N ALA A 104 -9.93 -11.40 -10.16
CA ALA A 104 -9.92 -9.95 -10.04
C ALA A 104 -8.61 -9.43 -9.41
N PHE A 105 -8.06 -10.16 -8.45
CA PHE A 105 -6.79 -9.83 -7.81
C PHE A 105 -5.62 -9.95 -8.79
N VAL A 106 -5.56 -11.01 -9.62
CA VAL A 106 -4.54 -11.14 -10.67
C VAL A 106 -4.64 -10.01 -11.71
N VAL A 107 -5.87 -9.68 -12.15
CA VAL A 107 -6.11 -8.56 -13.08
C VAL A 107 -5.67 -7.24 -12.45
N LEU A 108 -5.97 -7.02 -11.17
CA LEU A 108 -5.54 -5.85 -10.42
C LEU A 108 -4.02 -5.75 -10.35
N LEU A 109 -3.31 -6.86 -10.11
CA LEU A 109 -1.84 -6.88 -10.12
C LEU A 109 -1.28 -6.49 -11.49
N CYS A 110 -1.85 -7.03 -12.58
CA CYS A 110 -1.46 -6.64 -13.94
C CYS A 110 -1.70 -5.14 -14.19
N LEU A 111 -2.84 -4.61 -13.74
CA LEU A 111 -3.17 -3.19 -13.83
C LEU A 111 -2.17 -2.32 -13.05
N ILE A 112 -1.86 -2.69 -11.81
CA ILE A 112 -0.89 -1.95 -10.97
C ILE A 112 0.48 -1.93 -11.66
N MET A 113 0.96 -3.06 -12.16
CA MET A 113 2.23 -3.13 -12.91
C MET A 113 2.22 -2.21 -14.13
N GLY A 114 1.11 -2.18 -14.88
CA GLY A 114 0.96 -1.30 -16.04
C GLY A 114 0.93 0.19 -15.67
N VAL A 115 0.19 0.56 -14.62
CA VAL A 115 0.08 1.94 -14.14
C VAL A 115 1.41 2.44 -13.60
N VAL A 116 2.12 1.64 -12.80
CA VAL A 116 3.43 2.02 -12.24
C VAL A 116 4.47 2.18 -13.36
N GLY A 117 4.48 1.29 -14.36
CA GLY A 117 5.35 1.42 -15.53
C GLY A 117 5.08 2.68 -16.36
N ALA A 118 3.81 3.05 -16.55
CA ALA A 118 3.42 4.29 -17.22
C ALA A 118 3.78 5.53 -16.39
N ALA A 119 3.56 5.49 -15.07
CA ALA A 119 3.90 6.56 -14.14
C ALA A 119 5.42 6.83 -14.13
N SER A 120 6.23 5.77 -14.08
CA SER A 120 7.70 5.85 -14.17
C SER A 120 8.14 6.56 -15.46
N GLY A 121 7.54 6.20 -16.60
CA GLY A 121 7.78 6.86 -17.88
C GLY A 121 7.45 8.36 -17.86
N SER A 122 6.33 8.75 -17.24
CA SER A 122 5.97 10.17 -17.10
C SER A 122 6.89 10.93 -16.15
N ILE A 123 7.27 10.34 -15.03
CA ILE A 123 8.14 10.99 -14.04
C ILE A 123 9.54 11.20 -14.60
N LEU A 124 10.10 10.23 -15.33
CA LEU A 124 11.40 10.41 -15.98
C LEU A 124 11.36 11.47 -17.10
N ARG A 125 10.24 11.58 -17.81
CA ARG A 125 10.06 12.66 -18.78
C ARG A 125 10.05 14.02 -18.11
N ASP A 126 9.30 14.18 -17.03
CA ASP A 126 9.15 15.46 -16.34
C ASP A 126 10.42 15.86 -15.57
N SER A 127 11.16 14.88 -15.05
CA SER A 127 12.39 15.14 -14.26
C SER A 127 13.65 15.29 -15.11
N PHE A 128 13.77 14.53 -16.20
CA PHE A 128 15.00 14.44 -17.00
C PHE A 128 14.82 14.79 -18.48
N GLY A 129 13.60 15.11 -18.93
CA GLY A 129 13.31 15.42 -20.33
C GLY A 129 13.40 14.20 -21.27
N LEU A 130 13.52 13.00 -20.73
CA LEU A 130 13.73 11.77 -21.51
C LEU A 130 12.42 11.26 -22.14
N PRO A 131 12.49 10.55 -23.29
CA PRO A 131 11.32 9.93 -23.89
C PRO A 131 10.66 8.91 -22.94
N PRO A 132 9.31 8.86 -22.83
CA PRO A 132 8.60 7.96 -21.92
C PRO A 132 8.95 6.48 -22.08
N ILE A 133 9.27 6.07 -23.31
CA ILE A 133 9.69 4.70 -23.66
C ILE A 133 10.95 4.28 -22.92
N VAL A 134 11.88 5.20 -22.67
CA VAL A 134 13.11 4.92 -21.92
C VAL A 134 12.79 4.70 -20.45
N GLY A 135 11.89 5.50 -19.86
CA GLY A 135 11.51 5.37 -18.46
C GLY A 135 10.68 4.12 -18.16
N SER A 136 9.72 3.78 -19.01
CA SER A 136 8.99 2.52 -18.89
C SER A 136 9.88 1.30 -19.19
N GLY A 137 10.83 1.44 -20.13
CA GLY A 137 11.81 0.39 -20.44
C GLY A 137 12.74 0.07 -19.29
N ILE A 138 13.27 1.09 -18.59
CA ILE A 138 14.11 0.90 -17.40
C ILE A 138 13.33 0.20 -16.28
N PHE A 139 12.07 0.59 -16.06
CA PHE A 139 11.22 -0.04 -15.04
C PHE A 139 10.96 -1.52 -15.30
N LEU A 140 10.90 -1.96 -16.56
CA LEU A 140 10.69 -3.38 -16.88
C LEU A 140 11.99 -4.22 -16.81
N VAL A 141 13.16 -3.57 -16.83
CA VAL A 141 14.48 -4.23 -16.81
C VAL A 141 15.04 -4.37 -15.39
N CYS A 142 14.70 -3.44 -14.49
CA CYS A 142 15.07 -3.46 -13.07
C CYS A 142 14.04 -4.22 -12.22
#